data_AF-A0A7W0MLA7-F1
#
_entry.id   AF-A0A7W0MLA7-F1
#
_cell.length_a   1.000
_cell.length_b   1.000
_cell.length_c   1.000
_cell.angle_alpha   90.00
_cell.angle_beta   90.00
_cell.angle_gamma   90.00
#
_symmetry.space_group_name_H-M   'P 1'
#
loop_
_entity.id
_entity.type
_entity.pdbx_description
1 polymer ?
#
loop_
_entity_poly.entity_id
_entity_poly.type
_entity_poly.pdbx_seq_one_letter_code
_entity_poly.pdbx_strand_id
1 'polypeptide(L)'
;MIDPDSEPDRLFTDAAEAVAELQARYTAATGFLRGHFARVMQGAFPEGRYRAYYPMVSVATGSFAKVDSRLSFGHVTEPGTYSTTITRPELFAGYLTQQIGLLIQNHGMPVRVGASDTAIPLHFAMEEDAHVVGSIEDTLHRPLRDIFDVPDLGTTDDHIVNGSPRLGPDGARPLAPFTAQRIDYSLARLAHYTATSPAHFQNHVLFTNYQFYMDEFIDFARAALRDPASGYESLVEPGGYVTTRTGSTGVQLAKAPQMPAYHLTRRETSGITMVNIGVGPSNAKTITDHIAVLRPHVWLMLGHCAGLR
;
A
#
# COMPACT_ATOMS: atom_id res chain seq x y z
N MET A 1 26.06 -0.14 13.54
CA MET A 1 24.87 -0.17 12.68
C MET A 1 25.36 -0.53 11.29
N ILE A 2 24.69 -1.44 10.61
CA ILE A 2 25.07 -1.90 9.27
C ILE A 2 23.89 -1.57 8.36
N ASP A 3 24.14 -0.75 7.35
CA ASP A 3 23.18 -0.26 6.38
C ASP A 3 23.71 -0.43 4.95
N PRO A 4 22.83 -0.52 3.94
CA PRO A 4 23.27 -0.60 2.54
C PRO A 4 23.97 0.70 2.12
N ASP A 5 24.87 0.61 1.15
CA ASP A 5 25.57 1.78 0.61
C ASP A 5 24.58 2.86 0.18
N SER A 6 24.82 4.08 0.64
CA SER A 6 23.95 5.23 0.35
C SER A 6 24.25 5.80 -1.04
N GLU A 7 23.28 5.72 -1.94
CA GLU A 7 23.33 6.43 -3.21
C GLU A 7 22.88 7.88 -3.06
N PRO A 8 23.58 8.85 -3.68
CA PRO A 8 23.22 10.25 -3.62
C PRO A 8 21.82 10.49 -4.19
N ASP A 9 21.16 11.54 -3.71
CA ASP A 9 19.86 11.95 -4.23
C ASP A 9 19.96 12.34 -5.72
N ARG A 10 18.91 12.01 -6.47
CA ARG A 10 18.83 12.27 -7.91
C ARG A 10 17.59 13.10 -8.23
N LEU A 11 17.74 14.00 -9.21
CA LEU A 11 16.66 14.83 -9.73
C LEU A 11 16.11 14.20 -11.01
N PHE A 12 14.79 14.22 -11.15
CA PHE A 12 14.07 13.66 -12.28
C PHE A 12 13.05 14.64 -12.84
N THR A 13 13.04 14.79 -14.15
CA THR A 13 12.02 15.52 -14.91
C THR A 13 11.08 14.58 -15.67
N ASP A 14 11.34 13.27 -15.62
CA ASP A 14 10.45 12.23 -16.14
C ASP A 14 9.88 11.40 -14.98
N ALA A 15 8.56 11.17 -15.01
CA ALA A 15 7.87 10.49 -13.93
C ALA A 15 8.17 8.97 -13.90
N ALA A 16 8.33 8.33 -15.05
CA ALA A 16 8.62 6.91 -15.13
C ALA A 16 10.05 6.62 -14.64
N GLU A 17 11.02 7.48 -14.98
CA GLU A 17 12.39 7.38 -14.46
C GLU A 17 12.43 7.57 -12.93
N ALA A 18 11.68 8.53 -12.40
CA ALA A 18 11.57 8.73 -10.94
C ALA A 18 10.98 7.50 -10.23
N VAL A 19 9.95 6.88 -10.81
CA VAL A 19 9.34 5.66 -10.25
C VAL A 19 10.29 4.46 -10.34
N ALA A 20 11.02 4.30 -11.43
CA ALA A 20 12.03 3.26 -11.57
C ALA A 20 13.14 3.39 -10.51
N GLU A 21 13.57 4.61 -10.21
CA GLU A 21 14.52 4.89 -9.12
C GLU A 21 13.95 4.51 -7.75
N LEU A 22 12.69 4.85 -7.47
CA LEU A 22 12.00 4.46 -6.22
C LEU A 22 11.96 2.93 -6.07
N GLN A 23 11.65 2.20 -7.15
CA GLN A 23 11.64 0.73 -7.20
C GLN A 23 13.03 0.14 -6.95
N ALA A 24 14.06 0.66 -7.60
CA ALA A 24 15.44 0.22 -7.42
C ALA A 24 15.90 0.37 -5.96
N ARG A 25 15.68 1.55 -5.36
CA ARG A 25 16.06 1.84 -3.97
C ARG A 25 15.28 0.96 -2.98
N TYR A 26 13.98 0.78 -3.18
CA TYR A 26 13.15 -0.08 -2.33
C TYR A 26 13.56 -1.55 -2.42
N THR A 27 13.83 -2.04 -3.63
CA THR A 27 14.29 -3.42 -3.88
C THR A 27 15.65 -3.68 -3.22
N ALA A 28 16.59 -2.73 -3.33
CA ALA A 28 17.90 -2.82 -2.67
C ALA A 28 17.76 -2.86 -1.14
N ALA A 29 16.96 -1.96 -0.57
CA ALA A 29 16.73 -1.87 0.87
C ALA A 29 16.08 -3.15 1.45
N THR A 30 15.01 -3.64 0.82
CA THR A 30 14.33 -4.86 1.25
C THR A 30 15.14 -6.13 0.97
N GLY A 31 15.90 -6.16 -0.13
CA GLY A 31 16.85 -7.23 -0.45
C GLY A 31 17.96 -7.35 0.59
N PHE A 32 18.52 -6.22 1.04
CA PHE A 32 19.48 -6.16 2.13
C PHE A 32 18.92 -6.79 3.43
N LEU A 33 17.72 -6.37 3.86
CA LEU A 33 17.09 -6.89 5.07
C LEU A 33 16.79 -8.40 4.98
N ARG A 34 16.19 -8.84 3.86
CA ARG A 34 15.89 -10.26 3.63
C ARG A 34 17.15 -11.13 3.59
N GLY A 35 18.20 -10.65 2.91
CA GLY A 35 19.47 -11.36 2.78
C GLY A 35 20.21 -11.53 4.12
N HIS A 36 20.19 -10.51 4.98
CA HIS A 36 20.76 -10.62 6.33
C HIS A 36 19.89 -11.47 7.26
N PHE A 37 18.57 -11.35 7.16
CA PHE A 37 17.66 -12.21 7.93
C PHE A 37 17.87 -13.70 7.60
N ALA A 38 17.93 -14.05 6.31
CA ALA A 38 18.17 -15.42 5.87
C ALA A 38 19.50 -15.99 6.41
N ARG A 39 20.58 -15.20 6.41
CA ARG A 39 21.87 -15.59 6.99
C ARG A 39 21.78 -15.85 8.49
N VAL A 40 21.11 -14.97 9.24
CA VAL A 40 20.91 -15.14 10.68
C VAL A 40 20.06 -16.39 10.97
N MET A 41 19.02 -16.66 10.18
CA MET A 41 18.21 -17.88 10.31
C MET A 41 18.99 -19.17 9.99
N GLN A 42 20.06 -19.08 9.19
CA GLN A 42 20.97 -20.19 8.90
C GLN A 42 22.07 -20.36 9.97
N GLY A 43 22.02 -19.61 11.08
CA GLY A 43 22.94 -19.71 12.20
C GLY A 43 24.16 -18.77 12.13
N ALA A 44 24.20 -17.85 11.16
CA ALA A 44 25.25 -16.81 11.15
C ALA A 44 25.09 -15.88 12.36
N PHE A 45 26.20 -15.59 13.03
CA PHE A 45 26.19 -14.67 14.16
C PHE A 45 25.93 -13.24 13.66
N PRO A 46 24.96 -12.49 14.22
CA PRO A 46 24.72 -11.11 13.81
C PRO A 46 25.96 -10.24 14.07
N GLU A 47 26.45 -9.56 13.04
CA GLU A 47 27.61 -8.65 13.11
C GLU A 47 27.25 -7.31 13.79
N GLY A 48 25.95 -6.97 13.79
CA GLY A 48 25.41 -5.77 14.41
C GLY A 48 23.92 -5.64 14.14
N ARG A 49 23.38 -4.44 14.37
CA ARG A 49 22.00 -4.08 13.97
C ARG A 49 21.98 -3.75 12.47
N TYR A 50 21.19 -4.50 11.70
CA TYR A 50 20.95 -4.27 10.28
C TYR A 50 19.76 -3.34 10.10
N ARG A 51 19.95 -2.28 9.31
CA ARG A 51 18.91 -1.28 9.05
C ARG A 51 18.94 -0.86 7.59
N ALA A 52 17.76 -0.71 7.00
CA ALA A 52 17.58 -0.07 5.71
C ALA A 52 16.42 0.92 5.81
N TYR A 53 16.38 1.88 4.90
CA TYR A 53 15.45 3.01 4.94
C TYR A 53 14.51 2.99 3.74
N TYR A 54 13.29 3.48 3.92
CA TYR A 54 12.39 3.69 2.80
C TYR A 54 12.98 4.74 1.84
N PRO A 55 12.76 4.60 0.52
CA PRO A 55 13.01 5.69 -0.39
C PRO A 55 12.05 6.87 -0.11
N MET A 56 12.46 8.05 -0.52
CA MET A 56 11.69 9.29 -0.37
C MET A 56 11.61 10.01 -1.71
N VAL A 57 10.46 10.63 -1.96
CA VAL A 57 10.29 11.60 -3.05
C VAL A 57 10.02 12.97 -2.44
N SER A 58 10.59 14.02 -3.04
CA SER A 58 10.35 15.40 -2.63
C SER A 58 10.29 16.35 -3.80
N VAL A 59 9.61 17.48 -3.60
CA VAL A 59 9.52 18.59 -4.55
C VAL A 59 9.71 19.90 -3.78
N ALA A 60 10.43 20.85 -4.37
CA ALA A 60 10.59 22.19 -3.83
C ALA A 60 9.99 23.21 -4.81
N THR A 61 9.06 24.03 -4.35
CA THR A 61 8.40 25.05 -5.16
C THR A 61 8.72 26.43 -4.62
N GLY A 62 9.20 27.32 -5.49
CA GLY A 62 9.58 28.69 -5.12
C GLY A 62 8.47 29.73 -5.33
N SER A 63 7.32 29.34 -5.88
CA SER A 63 6.23 30.25 -6.21
C SER A 63 4.86 29.59 -6.08
N PHE A 64 3.82 30.41 -5.94
CA PHE A 64 2.44 29.96 -6.06
C PHE A 64 2.18 29.60 -7.52
N ALA A 65 2.13 28.30 -7.84
CA ALA A 65 1.86 27.85 -9.19
C ALA A 65 0.44 28.25 -9.63
N LYS A 66 0.28 28.72 -10.86
CA LYS A 66 -1.04 28.79 -11.53
C LYS A 66 -1.42 27.39 -11.96
N VAL A 67 -1.85 26.58 -10.99
CA VAL A 67 -2.27 25.20 -11.23
C VAL A 67 -3.55 25.20 -12.07
N ASP A 68 -3.63 24.28 -13.04
CA ASP A 68 -4.87 24.02 -13.77
C ASP A 68 -5.97 23.60 -12.79
N SER A 69 -6.97 24.46 -12.60
CA SER A 69 -8.03 24.31 -11.59
C SER A 69 -9.02 23.16 -11.87
N ARG A 70 -8.84 22.41 -12.97
CA ARG A 70 -9.76 21.31 -13.35
C ARG A 70 -9.52 20.04 -12.54
N LEU A 71 -8.32 19.82 -12.01
CA LEU A 71 -8.02 18.68 -11.14
C LEU A 71 -7.97 19.12 -9.69
N SER A 72 -8.68 18.40 -8.82
CA SER A 72 -8.66 18.63 -7.36
C SER A 72 -7.38 18.10 -6.67
N PHE A 73 -6.44 17.53 -7.42
CA PHE A 73 -5.21 16.91 -6.93
C PHE A 73 -4.02 17.17 -7.87
N GLY A 74 -2.84 16.61 -7.54
CA GLY A 74 -1.64 16.70 -8.39
C GLY A 74 -0.88 18.03 -8.28
N HIS A 75 -1.08 18.79 -7.21
CA HIS A 75 -0.39 20.05 -6.97
C HIS A 75 -0.19 20.35 -5.48
N VAL A 76 0.67 21.32 -5.18
CA VAL A 76 0.87 21.90 -3.85
C VAL A 76 0.53 23.39 -3.90
N THR A 77 -0.07 23.92 -2.85
CA THR A 77 -0.66 25.26 -2.84
C THR A 77 0.34 26.36 -2.49
N GLU A 78 1.21 26.13 -1.50
CA GLU A 78 2.15 27.13 -1.00
C GLU A 78 3.59 26.83 -1.44
N PRO A 79 4.42 27.85 -1.67
CA PRO A 79 5.86 27.68 -1.80
C PRO A 79 6.44 26.92 -0.60
N GLY A 80 7.39 26.03 -0.86
CA GLY A 80 8.07 25.26 0.17
C GLY A 80 8.57 23.92 -0.34
N THR A 81 9.17 23.15 0.57
CA THR A 81 9.58 21.78 0.32
C THR A 81 8.50 20.84 0.80
N TYR A 82 8.15 19.87 -0.04
CA TYR A 82 7.21 18.80 0.28
C TYR A 82 7.89 17.45 0.07
N SER A 83 7.74 16.53 1.00
CA SER A 83 8.34 15.19 0.90
C SER A 83 7.40 14.10 1.41
N THR A 84 7.63 12.87 0.96
CA THR A 84 6.97 11.69 1.51
C THR A 84 7.82 10.44 1.31
N THR A 85 7.74 9.52 2.27
CA THR A 85 8.36 8.20 2.19
C THR A 85 7.49 7.26 1.38
N ILE A 86 8.12 6.41 0.56
CA ILE A 86 7.44 5.51 -0.37
C ILE A 86 7.72 4.06 0.04
N THR A 87 6.67 3.23 0.04
CA THR A 87 6.74 1.77 0.14
C THR A 87 6.05 1.12 -1.06
N ARG A 88 6.37 -0.14 -1.33
CA ARG A 88 5.76 -0.96 -2.41
C ARG A 88 5.61 -0.19 -3.74
N PRO A 89 6.64 0.48 -4.25
CA PRO A 89 6.53 1.30 -5.47
C PRO A 89 6.12 0.50 -6.71
N GLU A 90 6.29 -0.82 -6.71
CA GLU A 90 5.76 -1.73 -7.73
C GLU A 90 4.22 -1.80 -7.69
N LEU A 91 3.63 -1.94 -6.49
CA LEU A 91 2.17 -1.94 -6.30
C LEU A 91 1.55 -0.60 -6.70
N PHE A 92 2.23 0.50 -6.34
CA PHE A 92 1.74 1.85 -6.59
C PHE A 92 2.27 2.48 -7.90
N ALA A 93 2.88 1.70 -8.80
CA ALA A 93 3.58 2.23 -9.96
C ALA A 93 2.70 3.16 -10.83
N GLY A 94 1.46 2.76 -11.11
CA GLY A 94 0.51 3.57 -11.87
C GLY A 94 0.14 4.87 -11.16
N TYR A 95 -0.16 4.79 -9.85
CA TYR A 95 -0.47 5.96 -9.02
C TYR A 95 0.71 6.93 -8.94
N LEU A 96 1.91 6.43 -8.63
CA LEU A 96 3.11 7.24 -8.48
C LEU A 96 3.48 7.92 -9.80
N THR A 97 3.43 7.19 -10.92
CA THR A 97 3.74 7.75 -12.26
C THR A 97 2.78 8.90 -12.58
N GLN A 98 1.48 8.72 -12.34
CA GLN A 98 0.49 9.76 -12.58
C GLN A 98 0.72 10.99 -11.68
N GLN A 99 0.89 10.79 -10.37
CA GLN A 99 1.01 11.90 -9.42
C GLN A 99 2.32 12.67 -9.60
N ILE A 100 3.44 11.98 -9.78
CA ILE A 100 4.74 12.61 -10.07
C ILE A 100 4.66 13.37 -11.40
N GLY A 101 4.04 12.79 -12.42
CA GLY A 101 3.82 13.45 -13.71
C GLY A 101 3.04 14.76 -13.56
N LEU A 102 1.95 14.75 -12.79
CA LEU A 102 1.16 15.96 -12.51
C LEU A 102 1.97 17.01 -11.73
N LEU A 103 2.78 16.61 -10.76
CA LEU A 103 3.63 17.54 -10.01
C LEU A 103 4.66 18.23 -10.92
N ILE A 104 5.34 17.46 -11.77
CA ILE A 104 6.31 18.00 -12.73
C ILE A 104 5.62 18.95 -13.72
N GLN A 105 4.46 18.56 -14.27
CA GLN A 105 3.71 19.35 -15.23
C GLN A 105 3.17 20.66 -14.63
N ASN A 106 2.63 20.61 -13.41
CA ASN A 106 1.98 21.76 -12.77
C ASN A 106 2.97 22.77 -12.18
N HIS A 107 4.16 22.32 -11.75
CA HIS A 107 5.14 23.19 -11.09
C HIS A 107 6.35 23.51 -11.95
N GLY A 108 6.61 22.75 -13.02
CA GLY A 108 7.79 22.92 -13.87
C GLY A 108 9.12 22.64 -13.16
N MET A 109 9.07 21.99 -11.99
CA MET A 109 10.22 21.68 -11.15
C MET A 109 10.49 20.16 -11.17
N PRO A 110 11.76 19.72 -11.16
CA PRO A 110 12.09 18.31 -11.02
C PRO A 110 11.68 17.78 -9.65
N VAL A 111 11.39 16.49 -9.57
CA VAL A 111 11.27 15.79 -8.29
C VAL A 111 12.64 15.24 -7.87
N ARG A 112 12.91 15.23 -6.58
CA ARG A 112 14.11 14.63 -5.99
C ARG A 112 13.75 13.29 -5.37
N VAL A 113 14.43 12.23 -5.79
CA VAL A 113 14.35 10.89 -5.20
C VAL A 113 15.62 10.61 -4.42
N GLY A 114 15.48 10.10 -3.20
CA GLY A 114 16.58 9.88 -2.27
C GLY A 114 16.27 8.83 -1.22
N ALA A 115 17.17 8.66 -0.26
CA ALA A 115 16.90 7.88 0.95
C ALA A 115 16.17 8.73 2.00
N SER A 116 15.24 8.13 2.74
CA SER A 116 14.67 8.73 3.95
C SER A 116 15.51 8.40 5.19
N ASP A 117 15.12 8.97 6.33
CA ASP A 117 15.57 8.57 7.67
C ASP A 117 14.62 7.56 8.34
N THR A 118 13.56 7.14 7.66
CA THR A 118 12.55 6.22 8.17
C THR A 118 12.94 4.78 7.90
N ALA A 119 13.27 4.03 8.95
CA ALA A 119 13.69 2.64 8.84
C ALA A 119 12.53 1.73 8.39
N ILE A 120 12.84 0.73 7.55
CA ILE A 120 11.91 -0.31 7.13
C ILE A 120 11.87 -1.41 8.21
N PRO A 121 10.73 -1.64 8.88
CA PRO A 121 10.58 -2.80 9.75
C PRO A 121 10.74 -4.10 8.97
N LEU A 122 11.50 -5.06 9.52
CA LEU A 122 11.75 -6.34 8.87
C LEU A 122 10.47 -7.05 8.43
N HIS A 123 9.42 -6.98 9.27
CA HIS A 123 8.11 -7.58 9.01
C HIS A 123 7.47 -7.11 7.70
N PHE A 124 7.75 -5.89 7.26
CA PHE A 124 7.20 -5.32 6.03
C PHE A 124 8.10 -5.53 4.80
N ALA A 125 9.39 -5.79 5.03
CA ALA A 125 10.35 -6.18 3.99
C ALA A 125 10.16 -7.64 3.53
N MET A 126 9.39 -8.44 4.27
CA MET A 126 9.07 -9.83 3.96
C MET A 126 7.96 -9.94 2.91
N GLU A 127 7.95 -11.07 2.20
CA GLU A 127 6.87 -11.42 1.27
C GLU A 127 5.61 -11.84 2.04
N GLU A 128 4.44 -11.71 1.42
CA GLU A 128 3.12 -11.91 2.09
C GLU A 128 2.98 -13.31 2.71
N ASP A 129 3.63 -14.33 2.12
CA ASP A 129 3.56 -15.73 2.57
C ASP A 129 4.69 -16.13 3.54
N ALA A 130 5.62 -15.23 3.84
CA ALA A 130 6.69 -15.51 4.77
C ALA A 130 6.15 -15.42 6.21
N HIS A 131 5.71 -16.55 6.77
CA HIS A 131 5.35 -16.67 8.19
C HIS A 131 6.59 -16.53 9.07
N VAL A 132 6.95 -15.28 9.35
CA VAL A 132 8.16 -14.88 10.07
C VAL A 132 8.02 -15.12 11.58
N VAL A 133 6.81 -15.21 12.12
CA VAL A 133 6.58 -15.16 13.58
C VAL A 133 6.86 -16.50 14.30
N GLY A 134 6.63 -17.64 13.65
CA GLY A 134 6.65 -18.95 14.34
C GLY A 134 8.03 -19.60 14.45
N SER A 135 8.96 -19.33 13.53
CA SER A 135 10.27 -20.01 13.44
C SER A 135 11.44 -19.23 14.05
N ILE A 136 11.21 -17.97 14.42
CA ILE A 136 12.25 -17.04 14.87
C ILE A 136 12.67 -17.31 16.32
N GLU A 137 11.71 -17.54 17.23
CA GLU A 137 12.00 -17.63 18.67
C GLU A 137 12.83 -18.87 19.01
N ASP A 138 12.65 -19.97 18.28
CA ASP A 138 13.41 -21.21 18.50
C ASP A 138 14.86 -21.14 17.98
N THR A 139 15.13 -20.25 17.01
CA THR A 139 16.43 -20.17 16.31
C THR A 139 17.34 -19.07 16.86
N LEU A 140 16.77 -18.01 17.45
CA LEU A 140 17.51 -16.83 17.88
C LEU A 140 17.70 -16.79 19.41
N HIS A 141 18.95 -16.84 19.86
CA HIS A 141 19.31 -16.61 21.27
C HIS A 141 19.23 -15.12 21.72
N ARG A 142 18.71 -14.22 20.86
CA ARG A 142 18.55 -12.79 21.13
C ARG A 142 17.22 -12.26 20.56
N PRO A 143 16.62 -11.24 21.18
CA PRO A 143 15.43 -10.58 20.63
C PRO A 143 15.66 -10.06 19.20
N LEU A 144 14.73 -10.33 18.29
CA LEU A 144 14.78 -9.82 16.90
C LEU A 144 14.95 -8.30 16.83
N ARG A 145 14.32 -7.58 17.79
CA ARG A 145 14.38 -6.12 17.92
C ARG A 145 15.79 -5.56 18.19
N ASP A 146 16.74 -6.40 18.61
CA ASP A 146 18.13 -5.98 18.83
C ASP A 146 18.93 -6.03 17.52
N ILE A 147 18.48 -6.84 16.57
CA ILE A 147 19.17 -7.11 15.30
C ILE A 147 18.53 -6.35 14.14
N PHE A 148 17.20 -6.22 14.13
CA PHE A 148 16.44 -5.55 13.07
C PHE A 148 15.44 -4.55 13.63
N ASP A 149 14.98 -3.64 12.78
CA ASP A 149 13.85 -2.78 13.06
C ASP A 149 12.53 -3.56 13.03
N VAL A 150 11.64 -3.22 13.96
CA VAL A 150 10.31 -3.83 14.12
C VAL A 150 9.25 -2.73 14.06
N PRO A 151 7.99 -3.06 13.69
CA PRO A 151 6.93 -2.06 13.62
C PRO A 151 6.76 -1.33 14.96
N ASP A 152 6.64 0.00 14.89
CA ASP A 152 6.40 0.86 16.04
C ASP A 152 5.07 1.58 15.87
N LEU A 153 4.19 1.42 16.86
CA LEU A 153 2.88 2.06 16.88
C LEU A 153 2.99 3.58 17.07
N GLY A 154 4.09 4.09 17.62
CA GLY A 154 4.32 5.52 17.81
C GLY A 154 4.58 6.28 16.51
N THR A 155 4.99 5.59 15.45
CA THR A 155 5.31 6.16 14.11
C THR A 155 4.28 5.77 13.04
N THR A 156 3.38 4.84 13.36
CA THR A 156 2.24 4.45 12.51
C THR A 156 1.04 5.32 12.87
N ASP A 157 0.96 6.52 12.30
CA ASP A 157 -0.05 7.53 12.66
C ASP A 157 -0.89 8.02 11.48
N ASP A 158 -1.96 8.76 11.81
CA ASP A 158 -2.89 9.41 10.88
C ASP A 158 -2.79 10.96 10.97
N HIS A 159 -1.68 11.52 11.45
CA HIS A 159 -1.54 12.96 11.73
C HIS A 159 -1.79 13.83 10.49
N ILE A 160 -1.35 13.38 9.31
CA ILE A 160 -1.51 14.13 8.06
C ILE A 160 -2.99 14.20 7.68
N VAL A 161 -3.68 13.07 7.62
CA VAL A 161 -5.11 13.00 7.26
C VAL A 161 -6.03 13.59 8.34
N ASN A 162 -5.59 13.64 9.59
CA ASN A 162 -6.30 14.30 10.69
C ASN A 162 -6.10 15.82 10.71
N GLY A 163 -5.33 16.40 9.78
CA GLY A 163 -5.10 17.84 9.69
C GLY A 163 -4.11 18.39 10.72
N SER A 164 -3.30 17.53 11.33
CA SER A 164 -2.25 17.89 12.29
C SER A 164 -0.85 17.45 11.82
N PRO A 165 -0.42 17.78 10.58
CA PRO A 165 0.84 17.29 10.04
C PRO A 165 2.03 17.84 10.83
N ARG A 166 3.01 16.97 11.07
CA ARG A 166 4.32 17.39 11.61
C ARG A 166 5.23 17.73 10.44
N LEU A 167 6.02 18.79 10.59
CA LEU A 167 7.07 19.12 9.62
C LEU A 167 8.22 18.12 9.76
N GLY A 168 8.85 17.80 8.63
CA GLY A 168 10.09 17.03 8.62
C GLY A 168 11.24 17.76 9.32
N PRO A 169 12.34 17.06 9.64
CA PRO A 169 13.52 17.65 10.28
C PRO A 169 14.11 18.84 9.51
N ASP A 170 13.95 18.84 8.19
CA ASP A 170 14.38 19.88 7.24
C ASP A 170 13.30 20.96 6.98
N GLY A 171 12.18 20.92 7.72
CA GLY A 171 11.03 21.79 7.50
C GLY A 171 10.12 21.37 6.35
N ALA A 172 10.34 20.20 5.74
CA ALA A 172 9.49 19.72 4.66
C ALA A 172 8.07 19.42 5.15
N ARG A 173 7.09 19.77 4.31
CA ARG A 173 5.67 19.47 4.52
C ARG A 173 5.30 18.13 3.89
N PRO A 174 4.21 17.47 4.32
CA PRO A 174 3.79 16.22 3.70
C PRO A 174 3.40 16.39 2.23
N LEU A 175 3.96 15.55 1.35
CA LEU A 175 3.60 15.48 -0.08
C LEU A 175 2.45 14.49 -0.35
N ALA A 176 2.22 13.54 0.56
CA ALA A 176 1.19 12.52 0.44
C ALA A 176 0.45 12.35 1.78
N PRO A 177 -0.78 11.82 1.76
CA PRO A 177 -1.61 11.68 2.97
C PRO A 177 -1.09 10.64 3.97
N PHE A 178 -0.28 9.67 3.52
CA PHE A 178 0.20 8.58 4.36
C PHE A 178 1.72 8.41 4.18
N THR A 179 2.39 8.04 5.27
CA THR A 179 3.81 7.65 5.27
C THR A 179 3.97 6.19 4.86
N ALA A 180 5.17 5.80 4.43
CA ALA A 180 5.49 4.42 4.04
C ALA A 180 5.11 3.38 5.12
N GLN A 181 5.48 3.62 6.39
CA GLN A 181 5.15 2.70 7.48
C GLN A 181 3.64 2.57 7.72
N ARG A 182 2.90 3.69 7.61
CA ARG A 182 1.44 3.70 7.75
C ARG A 182 0.75 2.95 6.61
N ILE A 183 1.31 3.01 5.41
CA ILE A 183 0.87 2.22 4.25
C ILE A 183 1.13 0.73 4.52
N ASP A 184 2.36 0.34 4.82
CA ASP A 184 2.72 -1.07 5.05
C ASP A 184 1.89 -1.72 6.17
N TYR A 185 1.70 -1.00 7.28
CA TYR A 185 0.81 -1.46 8.36
C TYR A 185 -0.59 -1.77 7.83
N SER A 186 -1.16 -0.89 7.01
CA SER A 186 -2.49 -1.10 6.46
C SER A 186 -2.56 -2.20 5.44
N LEU A 187 -1.55 -2.35 4.58
CA LEU A 187 -1.50 -3.45 3.62
C LEU A 187 -1.48 -4.80 4.35
N ALA A 188 -0.69 -4.92 5.42
CA ALA A 188 -0.65 -6.12 6.25
C ALA A 188 -1.99 -6.40 6.97
N ARG A 189 -2.63 -5.37 7.54
CA ARG A 189 -3.95 -5.51 8.18
C ARG A 189 -5.05 -5.82 7.18
N LEU A 190 -5.01 -5.21 6.00
CA LEU A 190 -5.97 -5.46 4.93
C LEU A 190 -5.92 -6.93 4.52
N ALA A 191 -4.73 -7.46 4.23
CA ALA A 191 -4.54 -8.87 3.92
C ALA A 191 -5.07 -9.80 5.02
N HIS A 192 -4.82 -9.47 6.28
CA HIS A 192 -5.33 -10.22 7.43
C HIS A 192 -6.86 -10.22 7.52
N TYR A 193 -7.50 -9.05 7.37
CA TYR A 193 -8.94 -8.91 7.52
C TYR A 193 -9.75 -9.46 6.34
N THR A 194 -9.19 -9.39 5.13
CA THR A 194 -9.89 -9.78 3.90
C THR A 194 -9.47 -11.14 3.37
N ALA A 195 -8.37 -11.70 3.88
CA ALA A 195 -7.71 -12.90 3.36
C ALA A 195 -7.42 -12.82 1.85
N THR A 196 -7.13 -11.62 1.34
CA THR A 196 -6.76 -11.37 -0.05
C THR A 196 -5.54 -10.46 -0.13
N SER A 197 -4.69 -10.65 -1.14
CA SER A 197 -3.57 -9.74 -1.37
C SER A 197 -4.10 -8.33 -1.70
N PRO A 198 -3.54 -7.25 -1.10
CA PRO A 198 -3.87 -5.87 -1.45
C PRO A 198 -3.67 -5.55 -2.94
N ALA A 199 -2.82 -6.30 -3.64
CA ALA A 199 -2.60 -6.15 -5.08
C ALA A 199 -3.84 -6.44 -5.94
N HIS A 200 -4.84 -7.14 -5.40
CA HIS A 200 -6.08 -7.42 -6.11
C HIS A 200 -7.15 -6.35 -5.94
N PHE A 201 -6.97 -5.38 -5.03
CA PHE A 201 -7.94 -4.31 -4.84
C PHE A 201 -8.09 -3.46 -6.11
N GLN A 202 -9.34 -3.08 -6.36
CA GLN A 202 -9.74 -2.26 -7.50
C GLN A 202 -10.14 -0.86 -7.03
N ASN A 203 -10.07 0.13 -7.93
CA ASN A 203 -10.33 1.53 -7.60
C ASN A 203 -11.80 1.83 -7.25
N HIS A 204 -12.73 0.94 -7.61
CA HIS A 204 -14.16 1.05 -7.28
C HIS A 204 -14.50 0.03 -6.19
N VAL A 205 -14.76 0.53 -4.99
CA VAL A 205 -15.03 -0.32 -3.82
C VAL A 205 -16.52 -0.28 -3.46
N LEU A 206 -17.09 -1.43 -3.18
CA LEU A 206 -18.44 -1.58 -2.65
C LEU A 206 -18.34 -2.21 -1.25
N PHE A 207 -19.04 -1.64 -0.30
CA PHE A 207 -19.21 -2.18 1.04
C PHE A 207 -20.62 -2.76 1.18
N THR A 208 -20.73 -3.89 1.86
CA THR A 208 -22.02 -4.45 2.27
C THR A 208 -21.98 -4.91 3.72
N ASN A 209 -23.13 -4.85 4.39
CA ASN A 209 -23.36 -5.43 5.71
C ASN A 209 -24.21 -6.73 5.64
N TYR A 210 -24.51 -7.21 4.44
CA TYR A 210 -25.45 -8.30 4.22
C TYR A 210 -24.95 -9.31 3.19
N GLN A 211 -24.98 -10.59 3.56
CA GLN A 211 -24.42 -11.69 2.75
C GLN A 211 -25.09 -11.83 1.39
N PHE A 212 -26.40 -11.54 1.31
CA PHE A 212 -27.14 -11.60 0.04
C PHE A 212 -26.47 -10.79 -1.08
N TYR A 213 -25.97 -9.58 -0.79
CA TYR A 213 -25.27 -8.76 -1.80
C TYR A 213 -23.93 -9.37 -2.22
N MET A 214 -23.29 -10.16 -1.36
CA MET A 214 -22.06 -10.88 -1.72
C MET A 214 -22.36 -12.00 -2.71
N ASP A 215 -23.41 -12.79 -2.44
CA ASP A 215 -23.80 -13.91 -3.28
C ASP A 215 -24.20 -13.42 -4.68
N GLU A 216 -25.02 -12.36 -4.75
CA GLU A 216 -25.40 -11.69 -6.00
C GLU A 216 -24.19 -11.09 -6.75
N PHE A 217 -23.24 -10.50 -6.04
CA PHE A 217 -22.01 -9.98 -6.65
C PHE A 217 -21.17 -11.10 -7.27
N ILE A 218 -21.07 -12.26 -6.60
CA ILE A 218 -20.32 -13.41 -7.11
C ILE A 218 -20.99 -13.98 -8.36
N ASP A 219 -22.31 -14.09 -8.37
CA ASP A 219 -23.06 -14.55 -9.54
C ASP A 219 -22.94 -13.58 -10.71
N PHE A 220 -23.05 -12.28 -10.46
CA PHE A 220 -22.75 -11.24 -11.44
C PHE A 220 -21.32 -11.35 -11.99
N ALA A 221 -20.32 -11.46 -11.11
CA ALA A 221 -18.92 -11.55 -11.48
C ALA A 221 -18.65 -12.78 -12.37
N ARG A 222 -19.21 -13.95 -12.02
CA ARG A 222 -19.10 -15.16 -12.84
C ARG A 222 -19.79 -15.01 -14.19
N ALA A 223 -20.95 -14.35 -14.25
CA ALA A 223 -21.63 -14.06 -15.50
C ALA A 223 -20.82 -13.09 -16.38
N ALA A 224 -20.29 -12.02 -15.78
CA ALA A 224 -19.47 -11.03 -16.46
C ALA A 224 -18.17 -11.64 -17.00
N LEU A 225 -17.55 -12.57 -16.28
CA LEU A 225 -16.37 -13.30 -16.78
C LEU A 225 -16.71 -14.16 -17.99
N ARG A 226 -17.89 -14.80 -18.04
CA ARG A 226 -18.29 -15.61 -19.21
C ARG A 226 -18.51 -14.79 -20.48
N ASP A 227 -18.89 -13.52 -20.36
CA ASP A 227 -19.04 -12.62 -21.50
C ASP A 227 -17.67 -12.13 -22.01
N PRO A 228 -17.26 -12.48 -23.25
CA PRO A 228 -15.99 -12.04 -23.80
C PRO A 228 -15.80 -10.51 -23.86
N ALA A 229 -16.90 -9.77 -24.02
CA ALA A 229 -16.90 -8.32 -24.25
C ALA A 229 -16.88 -7.49 -22.95
N SER A 230 -17.05 -8.11 -21.78
CA SER A 230 -17.16 -7.40 -20.49
C SER A 230 -15.88 -6.65 -20.07
N GLY A 231 -14.73 -7.11 -20.55
CA GLY A 231 -13.41 -6.57 -20.20
C GLY A 231 -12.88 -7.01 -18.83
N TYR A 232 -13.63 -7.78 -18.04
CA TYR A 232 -13.15 -8.34 -16.77
C TYR A 232 -12.24 -9.54 -17.00
N GLU A 233 -11.21 -9.67 -16.16
CA GLU A 233 -10.13 -10.63 -16.36
C GLU A 233 -10.21 -11.81 -15.38
N SER A 234 -10.48 -11.54 -14.11
CA SER A 234 -10.63 -12.57 -13.09
C SER A 234 -11.55 -12.17 -11.94
N LEU A 235 -12.02 -13.16 -11.18
CA LEU A 235 -12.64 -13.02 -9.88
C LEU A 235 -11.69 -13.62 -8.85
N VAL A 236 -11.20 -12.80 -7.93
CA VAL A 236 -10.35 -13.23 -6.82
C VAL A 236 -11.19 -13.29 -5.56
N GLU A 237 -11.20 -14.45 -4.91
CA GLU A 237 -11.92 -14.74 -3.67
C GLU A 237 -10.93 -14.83 -2.48
N PRO A 238 -11.43 -14.75 -1.22
CA PRO A 238 -10.62 -14.97 -0.04
C PRO A 238 -9.84 -16.29 -0.09
N GLY A 239 -8.59 -16.26 0.35
CA GLY A 239 -7.63 -17.38 0.24
C GLY A 239 -6.85 -17.42 -1.07
N GLY A 240 -7.01 -16.42 -1.95
CA GLY A 240 -6.30 -16.37 -3.23
C GLY A 240 -6.85 -17.35 -4.27
N TYR A 241 -8.13 -17.73 -4.14
CA TYR A 241 -8.80 -18.52 -5.17
C TYR A 241 -9.17 -17.61 -6.35
N VAL A 242 -8.58 -17.85 -7.51
CA VAL A 242 -8.73 -17.00 -8.70
C VAL A 242 -9.50 -17.76 -9.77
N THR A 243 -10.65 -17.24 -10.16
CA THR A 243 -11.44 -17.72 -11.29
C THR A 243 -11.21 -16.81 -12.50
N THR A 244 -10.86 -17.41 -13.63
CA THR A 244 -10.71 -16.75 -14.94
C THR A 244 -11.66 -17.40 -15.96
N ARG A 245 -11.70 -16.91 -17.19
CA ARG A 245 -12.48 -17.53 -18.28
C ARG A 245 -12.03 -18.94 -18.61
N THR A 246 -10.74 -19.23 -18.43
CA THR A 246 -10.12 -20.50 -18.82
C THR A 246 -10.09 -21.53 -17.69
N GLY A 247 -10.52 -21.16 -16.48
CA GLY A 247 -10.53 -22.04 -15.32
C GLY A 247 -10.18 -21.31 -14.03
N SER A 248 -10.05 -22.09 -12.96
CA SER A 248 -9.79 -21.61 -11.60
C SER A 248 -8.48 -22.15 -11.03
N THR A 249 -7.82 -21.35 -10.19
CA THR A 249 -6.57 -21.69 -9.50
C THR A 249 -6.64 -21.26 -8.03
N GLY A 250 -5.76 -21.82 -7.18
CA GLY A 250 -5.73 -21.53 -5.74
C GLY A 250 -6.62 -22.47 -4.92
N VAL A 251 -6.67 -22.25 -3.61
CA VAL A 251 -7.43 -23.06 -2.66
C VAL A 251 -8.60 -22.24 -2.13
N GLN A 252 -9.80 -22.78 -2.25
CA GLN A 252 -10.98 -22.15 -1.68
C GLN A 252 -10.91 -22.23 -0.15
N LEU A 253 -11.04 -21.07 0.51
CA LEU A 253 -10.96 -20.98 1.96
C LEU A 253 -12.19 -21.62 2.61
N ALA A 254 -11.97 -22.54 3.56
CA ALA A 254 -13.06 -23.24 4.26
C ALA A 254 -13.84 -22.34 5.24
N LYS A 255 -13.20 -21.30 5.78
CA LYS A 255 -13.78 -20.36 6.74
C LYS A 255 -13.53 -18.93 6.29
N ALA A 256 -14.59 -18.15 6.12
CA ALA A 256 -14.47 -16.74 5.76
C ALA A 256 -13.70 -15.95 6.83
N PRO A 257 -12.86 -14.97 6.43
CA PRO A 257 -12.23 -14.03 7.34
C PRO A 257 -13.25 -13.05 7.95
N GLN A 258 -12.80 -12.14 8.81
CA GLN A 258 -13.69 -11.18 9.49
C GLN A 258 -14.44 -10.25 8.52
N MET A 259 -13.75 -9.77 7.48
CA MET A 259 -14.33 -8.85 6.47
C MET A 259 -13.95 -9.32 5.06
N PRO A 260 -14.56 -10.39 4.54
CA PRO A 260 -14.15 -10.99 3.27
C PRO A 260 -14.27 -10.01 2.11
N ALA A 261 -13.24 -9.95 1.27
CA ALA A 261 -13.21 -9.15 0.06
C ALA A 261 -13.16 -10.04 -1.19
N TYR A 262 -13.86 -9.61 -2.23
CA TYR A 262 -13.88 -10.23 -3.54
C TYR A 262 -13.53 -9.19 -4.59
N HIS A 263 -12.67 -9.55 -5.53
CA HIS A 263 -12.13 -8.63 -6.52
C HIS A 263 -12.49 -9.12 -7.92
N LEU A 264 -13.43 -8.43 -8.57
CA LEU A 264 -13.67 -8.60 -9.99
C LEU A 264 -12.69 -7.69 -10.74
N THR A 265 -11.59 -8.27 -11.20
CA THR A 265 -10.43 -7.55 -11.71
C THR A 265 -10.62 -7.10 -13.15
N ARG A 266 -9.99 -5.97 -13.46
CA ARG A 266 -9.88 -5.42 -14.81
C ARG A 266 -8.54 -4.72 -14.94
N ARG A 267 -8.06 -4.56 -16.18
CA ARG A 267 -6.86 -3.77 -16.51
C ARG A 267 -6.84 -2.44 -15.76
N GLU A 268 -5.64 -2.03 -15.34
CA GLU A 268 -5.40 -0.72 -14.69
C GLU A 268 -6.28 -0.51 -13.44
N THR A 269 -6.52 -1.59 -12.68
CA THR A 269 -7.31 -1.61 -11.44
C THR A 269 -8.71 -0.98 -11.59
N SER A 270 -9.26 -0.99 -12.80
CA SER A 270 -10.56 -0.39 -13.14
C SER A 270 -11.76 -1.29 -12.85
N GLY A 271 -11.54 -2.41 -12.17
CA GLY A 271 -12.56 -3.38 -11.79
C GLY A 271 -13.39 -2.93 -10.59
N ILE A 272 -13.98 -3.91 -9.90
CA ILE A 272 -14.80 -3.70 -8.70
C ILE A 272 -14.29 -4.59 -7.58
N THR A 273 -14.11 -4.02 -6.39
CA THR A 273 -13.89 -4.76 -5.15
C THR A 273 -15.13 -4.68 -4.27
N MET A 274 -15.65 -5.82 -3.85
CA MET A 274 -16.77 -5.90 -2.90
C MET A 274 -16.26 -6.43 -1.57
N VAL A 275 -16.54 -5.73 -0.48
CA VAL A 275 -16.13 -6.12 0.88
C VAL A 275 -17.35 -6.23 1.78
N ASN A 276 -17.54 -7.40 2.38
CA ASN A 276 -18.52 -7.56 3.44
C ASN A 276 -17.91 -7.07 4.76
N ILE A 277 -18.33 -5.90 5.23
CA ILE A 277 -17.80 -5.29 6.45
C ILE A 277 -18.49 -5.83 7.72
N GLY A 278 -19.50 -6.68 7.54
CA GLY A 278 -20.38 -7.13 8.61
C GLY A 278 -21.19 -5.99 9.21
N VAL A 279 -21.44 -6.05 10.51
CA VAL A 279 -22.27 -5.07 11.22
C VAL A 279 -21.45 -4.33 12.27
N GLY A 280 -21.60 -3.01 12.28
CA GLY A 280 -21.10 -2.14 13.35
C GLY A 280 -20.09 -1.08 12.88
N PRO A 281 -20.11 0.10 13.51
CA PRO A 281 -19.24 1.21 13.12
C PRO A 281 -17.74 0.90 13.31
N SER A 282 -17.38 0.01 14.24
CA SER A 282 -15.99 -0.37 14.49
C SER A 282 -15.36 -1.08 13.29
N ASN A 283 -16.09 -2.01 12.65
CA ASN A 283 -15.61 -2.70 11.45
C ASN A 283 -15.53 -1.72 10.27
N ALA A 284 -16.57 -0.89 10.11
CA ALA A 284 -16.60 0.13 9.07
C ALA A 284 -15.39 1.08 9.16
N LYS A 285 -15.08 1.60 10.35
CA LYS A 285 -13.88 2.42 10.57
C LYS A 285 -12.61 1.65 10.22
N THR A 286 -12.45 0.46 10.80
CA THR A 286 -11.23 -0.35 10.64
C THR A 286 -10.92 -0.63 9.17
N ILE A 287 -11.91 -1.07 8.39
CA ILE A 287 -11.67 -1.38 6.97
C ILE A 287 -11.39 -0.14 6.14
N THR A 288 -12.07 0.98 6.42
CA THR A 288 -11.82 2.24 5.69
C THR A 288 -10.46 2.83 5.99
N ASP A 289 -9.95 2.71 7.23
CA ASP A 289 -8.60 3.18 7.61
C ASP A 289 -7.51 2.47 6.78
N HIS A 290 -7.75 1.21 6.42
CA HIS A 290 -6.81 0.39 5.67
C HIS A 290 -6.97 0.52 4.17
N ILE A 291 -8.21 0.55 3.65
CA ILE A 291 -8.46 0.75 2.21
C ILE A 291 -8.03 2.14 1.75
N ALA A 292 -8.09 3.16 2.61
CA ALA A 292 -7.72 4.54 2.24
C ALA A 292 -6.29 4.67 1.69
N VAL A 293 -5.35 3.83 2.14
CA VAL A 293 -3.95 3.87 1.68
C VAL A 293 -3.79 3.42 0.23
N LEU A 294 -4.76 2.64 -0.29
CA LEU A 294 -4.79 2.18 -1.68
C LEU A 294 -5.32 3.25 -2.65
N ARG A 295 -5.77 4.40 -2.13
CA ARG A 295 -6.26 5.54 -2.93
C ARG A 295 -7.40 5.17 -3.90
N PRO A 296 -8.47 4.48 -3.44
CA PRO A 296 -9.61 4.17 -4.31
C PRO A 296 -10.23 5.45 -4.87
N HIS A 297 -10.80 5.38 -6.07
CA HIS A 297 -11.51 6.50 -6.67
C HIS A 297 -12.84 6.76 -5.96
N VAL A 298 -13.51 5.69 -5.53
CA VAL A 298 -14.79 5.77 -4.83
C VAL A 298 -15.02 4.51 -4.00
N TRP A 299 -15.70 4.68 -2.87
CA TRP A 299 -16.37 3.59 -2.20
C TRP A 299 -17.87 3.89 -2.02
N LEU A 300 -18.72 2.88 -2.05
CA LEU A 300 -20.17 3.01 -1.83
C LEU A 300 -20.66 1.98 -0.82
N MET A 301 -21.61 2.37 0.04
CA MET A 301 -22.27 1.45 0.96
C MET A 301 -23.57 0.91 0.33
N LEU A 302 -23.61 -0.39 0.08
CA LEU A 302 -24.78 -1.15 -0.34
C LEU A 302 -25.23 -2.03 0.83
N GLY A 303 -26.14 -1.52 1.64
CA GLY A 303 -26.60 -2.23 2.83
C GLY A 303 -28.07 -1.99 3.12
N HIS A 304 -28.59 -2.76 4.06
CA HIS A 304 -29.94 -2.54 4.57
C HIS A 304 -29.94 -1.43 5.63
N CYS A 305 -31.03 -0.68 5.69
CA CYS A 305 -31.32 0.25 6.77
C CYS A 305 -32.77 0.06 7.24
N ALA A 306 -33.07 0.49 8.47
CA ALA A 306 -34.45 0.54 8.95
C ALA A 306 -35.14 1.77 8.36
N GLY A 307 -36.23 1.56 7.62
CA GLY A 307 -37.09 2.65 7.16
C GLY A 307 -37.79 3.28 8.36
N LEU A 308 -37.55 4.58 8.57
CA LEU A 308 -38.20 5.37 9.63
C LEU A 308 -39.38 6.20 9.11
N ARG A 309 -39.78 5.97 7.86
CA ARG A 309 -40.90 6.63 7.16
C ARG A 309 -41.67 5.61 6.36
#